data_AF-A0A523UG50-F1
#
_entry.id   AF-A0A523UG50-F1
#
_cell.length_a   1.000
_cell.length_b   1.000
_cell.length_c   1.000
_cell.angle_alpha   90.00
_cell.angle_beta   90.00
_cell.angle_gamma   90.00
#
_symmetry.space_group_name_H-M   'P 1'
#
loop_
_entity.id
_entity.type
_entity.pdbx_description
1 polymer ?
#
loop_
_entity_poly.entity_id
_entity_poly.type
_entity_poly.pdbx_seq_one_letter_code
_entity_poly.pdbx_strand_id
1 'polypeptide(L)'
;MVSATKNYRSKSRKQWLFGNSLYDMSDLVIVSNRGPFSFSEDFLIEAEECLKKGTRPKAPDFGEGGLIKAMAGLLKADKWNLTWIGASMSDRDIDVTRGHYTQLFKRMSEKRHAPDHFPHIEIDNDKRMHFRYKEYDFYMRFVFFDTKHMHSYYNKFANGFLWPLMHLTTPPLFYKKARAFPRPVFEKNDFVQYTSSGVTFANTISDEISGSKEFWKRGEEVVVWNQDYHLMQIAEVFKAILLEEGFSEEEKKRIHVGQFMHTPFFNIHEIQGLIREDKRNRVKAQIYDPFGESIDSVLQKLTWGMLANDFIGFQTKEYCDNFLEALEEWFPVDIKIVGQFYEITHQDHITTIGAFPIGLDVDKILSEVSEGKLLEYNIGRESLYQKMNSERKRGSYIFGGLERCDYTKGLLERLSIFSHALRKLKSSEREARFYQITAPSRSENPDYQNLHTVLEKEVVKMNRSLGGEPIIHVDEGIPAPQNYRFMKEVDVMLVTPLEDGMNLVAFEYILSQKYKRPEERGMLVLSTSGASRVLKERGFGEKDGIIYVNPIKPKEAGEKAVEALGKGCRLSENVIDYIEKERRVDDWAEKNIDAILNCRKAT
;
A
#
# COMPACT_ATOMS: atom_id res chain seq x y z
N MET A 1 -64.11 -19.81 13.46
CA MET A 1 -63.50 -18.70 14.22
C MET A 1 -62.26 -19.26 14.88
N VAL A 2 -61.11 -19.27 14.19
CA VAL A 2 -60.11 -18.19 14.06
C VAL A 2 -59.39 -17.90 15.39
N SER A 3 -58.05 -17.92 15.29
CA SER A 3 -57.02 -17.48 16.25
C SER A 3 -56.55 -18.56 17.23
N ALA A 4 -55.38 -19.22 17.06
CA ALA A 4 -53.99 -18.77 16.98
C ALA A 4 -53.30 -18.64 18.35
N THR A 5 -52.48 -19.64 18.68
CA THR A 5 -51.36 -19.53 19.62
C THR A 5 -50.17 -20.30 19.06
N LYS A 6 -49.19 -19.56 18.53
CA LYS A 6 -47.86 -20.06 18.17
C LYS A 6 -47.01 -20.18 19.44
N ASN A 7 -46.46 -21.37 19.69
CA ASN A 7 -45.36 -21.56 20.62
C ASN A 7 -44.11 -21.98 19.83
N TYR A 8 -43.04 -21.20 19.99
CA TYR A 8 -41.69 -21.44 19.49
C TYR A 8 -41.01 -22.56 20.30
N ARG A 9 -40.46 -23.59 19.64
CA ARG A 9 -39.10 -24.11 19.90
C ARG A 9 -38.69 -25.26 18.96
N SER A 10 -37.55 -25.03 18.30
CA SER A 10 -36.47 -25.96 17.92
C SER A 10 -36.79 -27.29 17.21
N LYS A 11 -36.28 -27.41 15.98
CA LYS A 11 -35.58 -28.57 15.38
C LYS A 11 -35.01 -28.10 14.05
N SER A 12 -33.73 -27.73 13.98
CA SER A 12 -32.59 -28.59 13.60
C SER A 12 -32.74 -29.28 12.23
N ARG A 13 -31.74 -29.01 11.38
CA ARG A 13 -31.35 -29.69 10.12
C ARG A 13 -32.25 -29.49 8.90
N LYS A 14 -31.72 -28.75 7.92
CA LYS A 14 -31.77 -28.98 6.46
C LYS A 14 -30.64 -28.14 5.84
N GLN A 15 -29.54 -28.77 5.42
CA GLN A 15 -29.31 -29.26 4.06
C GLN A 15 -28.88 -28.11 3.15
N TRP A 16 -27.56 -27.89 3.08
CA TRP A 16 -26.91 -26.98 2.16
C TRP A 16 -27.12 -27.52 0.73
N LEU A 17 -28.02 -26.88 -0.01
CA LEU A 17 -28.15 -27.05 -1.44
C LEU A 17 -27.38 -25.91 -2.12
N PHE A 18 -26.41 -26.32 -2.93
CA PHE A 18 -25.73 -25.52 -3.93
C PHE A 18 -26.75 -24.70 -4.74
N GLY A 19 -26.58 -23.38 -4.74
CA GLY A 19 -27.22 -22.47 -5.66
C GLY A 19 -26.13 -21.74 -6.44
N ASN A 20 -25.81 -22.26 -7.63
CA ASN A 20 -24.99 -21.58 -8.61
C ASN A 20 -25.64 -20.24 -9.00
N SER A 21 -24.84 -19.17 -8.96
CA SER A 21 -25.05 -17.99 -9.78
C SER A 21 -24.01 -18.06 -10.91
N LEU A 22 -24.48 -18.39 -12.11
CA LEU A 22 -23.73 -18.37 -13.37
C LEU A 22 -23.53 -16.92 -13.84
N TYR A 23 -22.64 -16.18 -13.18
CA TYR A 23 -21.90 -15.13 -13.86
C TYR A 23 -20.58 -15.77 -14.27
N ASP A 24 -20.30 -15.83 -15.57
CA ASP A 24 -18.98 -16.23 -16.07
C ASP A 24 -17.95 -15.25 -15.49
N MET A 25 -16.98 -15.77 -14.73
CA MET A 25 -16.00 -14.95 -14.01
C MET A 25 -15.01 -14.35 -15.01
N SER A 26 -14.96 -13.02 -15.12
CA SER A 26 -13.96 -12.38 -15.97
C SER A 26 -12.53 -12.65 -15.48
N ASP A 27 -11.59 -12.66 -16.41
CA ASP A 27 -10.18 -12.83 -16.12
C ASP A 27 -9.56 -11.52 -15.61
N LEU A 28 -8.85 -11.60 -14.49
CA LEU A 28 -8.17 -10.47 -13.87
C LEU A 28 -6.67 -10.75 -13.79
N VAL A 29 -5.87 -9.89 -14.40
CA VAL A 29 -4.41 -9.93 -14.36
C VAL A 29 -3.92 -8.71 -13.56
N ILE A 30 -3.55 -8.91 -12.30
CA ILE A 30 -2.96 -7.85 -11.47
C ILE A 30 -1.45 -7.85 -11.69
N VAL A 31 -0.90 -6.67 -12.00
CA VAL A 31 0.53 -6.51 -12.29
C VAL A 31 1.12 -5.50 -11.32
N SER A 32 2.07 -5.93 -10.49
CA SER A 32 2.73 -5.06 -9.52
C SER A 32 4.20 -5.41 -9.38
N ASN A 33 5.04 -4.48 -8.92
CA ASN A 33 6.45 -4.80 -8.70
C ASN A 33 6.63 -5.95 -7.69
N ARG A 34 5.78 -6.05 -6.65
CA ARG A 34 5.83 -7.13 -5.64
C ARG A 34 4.55 -7.94 -5.66
N GLY A 35 4.68 -9.26 -5.64
CA GLY A 35 3.55 -10.18 -5.52
C GLY A 35 3.03 -10.36 -4.08
N PRO A 36 1.93 -11.13 -3.91
CA PRO A 36 1.34 -11.48 -2.62
C PRO A 36 2.18 -12.46 -1.81
N PHE A 37 3.13 -13.13 -2.43
CA PHE A 37 3.97 -14.11 -1.79
C PHE A 37 5.36 -14.14 -2.42
N SER A 38 6.38 -14.39 -1.62
CA SER A 38 7.74 -14.66 -2.09
C SER A 38 8.33 -15.79 -1.26
N PHE A 39 9.17 -16.61 -1.85
CA PHE A 39 9.79 -17.72 -1.19
C PHE A 39 11.08 -17.27 -0.50
N SER A 40 11.13 -17.44 0.82
CA SER A 40 12.37 -17.28 1.59
C SER A 40 13.03 -18.63 1.83
N GLU A 41 14.33 -18.62 2.08
CA GLU A 41 15.06 -19.82 2.46
C GLU A 41 14.52 -20.42 3.77
N ASP A 42 14.28 -19.58 4.78
CA ASP A 42 13.71 -20.00 6.06
C ASP A 42 12.35 -20.68 5.89
N PHE A 43 11.47 -20.15 5.04
CA PHE A 43 10.17 -20.75 4.75
C PHE A 43 10.29 -22.17 4.18
N LEU A 44 11.22 -22.36 3.24
CA LEU A 44 11.43 -23.64 2.57
C LEU A 44 12.09 -24.66 3.53
N ILE A 45 13.08 -24.24 4.31
CA ILE A 45 13.74 -25.08 5.32
C ILE A 45 12.73 -25.50 6.40
N GLU A 46 11.93 -24.56 6.90
CA GLU A 46 10.92 -24.85 7.93
C GLU A 46 9.91 -25.90 7.43
N ALA A 47 9.45 -25.80 6.18
CA ALA A 47 8.55 -26.77 5.58
C ALA A 47 9.17 -28.17 5.53
N GLU A 48 10.44 -28.28 5.14
CA GLU A 48 11.17 -29.56 5.15
C GLU A 48 11.32 -30.14 6.56
N GLU A 49 11.67 -29.30 7.54
CA GLU A 49 11.81 -29.72 8.93
C GLU A 49 10.49 -30.20 9.52
N CYS A 50 9.39 -29.52 9.22
CA CYS A 50 8.06 -29.91 9.67
C CYS A 50 7.66 -31.28 9.13
N LEU A 51 7.95 -31.57 7.86
CA LEU A 51 7.75 -32.90 7.28
C LEU A 51 8.59 -33.98 7.97
N LYS A 52 9.84 -33.66 8.33
CA LYS A 52 10.74 -34.60 9.03
C LYS A 52 10.26 -34.88 10.46
N LYS A 53 9.82 -33.85 11.18
CA LYS A 53 9.42 -33.92 12.59
C LYS A 53 7.94 -34.32 12.78
N GLY A 54 7.12 -34.26 11.74
CA GLY A 54 5.68 -34.47 11.83
C GLY A 54 4.94 -33.32 12.55
N THR A 55 5.55 -32.13 12.57
CA THR A 55 5.00 -30.93 13.21
C THR A 55 4.27 -30.05 12.21
N ARG A 56 3.45 -29.12 12.70
CA ARG A 56 2.76 -28.15 11.83
C ARG A 56 3.72 -27.01 11.45
N PRO A 57 3.74 -26.58 10.18
CA PRO A 57 4.47 -25.39 9.78
C PRO A 57 3.81 -24.13 10.36
N LYS A 58 4.60 -23.08 10.54
CA LYS A 58 4.10 -21.73 10.78
C LYS A 58 3.29 -21.28 9.57
N ALA A 59 2.21 -20.56 9.86
CA ALA A 59 1.41 -19.95 8.81
C ALA A 59 2.29 -18.98 8.00
N PRO A 60 2.32 -19.09 6.66
CA PRO A 60 2.98 -18.09 5.83
C PRO A 60 2.35 -16.71 6.01
N ASP A 61 3.19 -15.69 5.92
CA ASP A 61 2.74 -14.32 5.78
C ASP A 61 2.53 -14.02 4.29
N PHE A 62 1.28 -13.70 3.93
CA PHE A 62 0.94 -13.17 2.61
C PHE A 62 0.94 -11.64 2.67
N GLY A 63 1.54 -11.02 1.67
CA GLY A 63 1.49 -9.57 1.47
C GLY A 63 2.23 -8.77 2.52
N GLU A 64 3.56 -8.82 2.52
CA GLU A 64 4.34 -7.81 3.25
C GLU A 64 4.21 -6.44 2.58
N GLY A 65 3.47 -5.54 3.23
CA GLY A 65 3.25 -4.16 2.79
C GLY A 65 1.76 -3.79 2.75
N GLY A 66 1.44 -2.54 3.07
CA GLY A 66 0.04 -2.09 3.22
C GLY A 66 -0.81 -2.31 1.96
N LEU A 67 -0.22 -2.13 0.77
CA LEU A 67 -0.91 -2.33 -0.51
C LEU A 67 -1.38 -3.77 -0.70
N ILE A 68 -0.47 -4.73 -0.57
CA ILE A 68 -0.74 -6.13 -0.85
C ILE A 68 -1.66 -6.72 0.24
N LYS A 69 -1.54 -6.28 1.49
CA LYS A 69 -2.51 -6.64 2.54
C LYS A 69 -3.90 -6.13 2.24
N ALA A 70 -4.02 -4.91 1.72
CA ALA A 70 -5.31 -4.37 1.31
C ALA A 70 -5.86 -5.20 0.14
N MET A 71 -5.06 -5.45 -0.90
CA MET A 71 -5.49 -6.18 -2.09
C MET A 71 -5.66 -7.69 -1.89
N ALA A 72 -5.22 -8.27 -0.77
CA ALA A 72 -5.34 -9.70 -0.49
C ALA A 72 -6.79 -10.20 -0.52
N GLY A 73 -7.78 -9.33 -0.26
CA GLY A 73 -9.20 -9.64 -0.41
C GLY A 73 -9.58 -10.08 -1.83
N LEU A 74 -8.83 -9.64 -2.84
CA LEU A 74 -9.03 -10.01 -4.25
C LEU A 74 -8.54 -11.41 -4.60
N LEU A 75 -7.74 -12.03 -3.75
CA LEU A 75 -7.21 -13.38 -3.97
C LEU A 75 -8.27 -14.47 -3.69
N LYS A 76 -9.49 -14.10 -3.29
CA LYS A 76 -10.56 -15.05 -2.97
C LYS A 76 -11.18 -15.63 -4.24
N ALA A 77 -11.51 -16.93 -4.19
CA ALA A 77 -11.91 -17.75 -5.33
C ALA A 77 -13.25 -17.35 -6.00
N ASP A 78 -14.05 -16.48 -5.38
CA ASP A 78 -15.48 -16.32 -5.70
C ASP A 78 -15.80 -15.10 -6.58
N LYS A 79 -14.79 -14.34 -7.04
CA LYS A 79 -15.01 -13.10 -7.81
C LYS A 79 -14.37 -13.08 -9.20
N TRP A 80 -13.15 -13.58 -9.36
CA TRP A 80 -12.38 -13.46 -10.59
C TRP A 80 -11.49 -14.68 -10.81
N ASN A 81 -11.20 -15.02 -12.07
CA ASN A 81 -10.07 -15.89 -12.37
C ASN A 81 -8.78 -15.04 -12.33
N LEU A 82 -8.11 -15.04 -11.18
CA LEU A 82 -7.02 -14.11 -10.90
C LEU A 82 -5.64 -14.70 -11.23
N THR A 83 -4.88 -13.99 -12.05
CA THR A 83 -3.42 -14.11 -12.12
C THR A 83 -2.74 -12.88 -11.53
N TRP A 84 -1.75 -13.08 -10.66
CA TRP A 84 -0.87 -12.03 -10.15
C TRP A 84 0.53 -12.14 -10.78
N ILE A 85 0.96 -11.09 -11.47
CA ILE A 85 2.30 -10.97 -12.05
C ILE A 85 3.13 -10.03 -11.18
N GLY A 86 4.29 -10.49 -10.70
CA GLY A 86 5.21 -9.67 -9.90
C GLY A 86 6.68 -9.99 -10.11
N ALA A 87 7.59 -9.09 -9.75
CA ALA A 87 9.02 -9.37 -9.84
C ALA A 87 9.43 -10.45 -8.83
N SER A 88 10.39 -11.31 -9.22
CA SER A 88 11.08 -12.18 -8.27
C SER A 88 11.85 -11.33 -7.26
N MET A 89 11.67 -11.61 -5.97
CA MET A 89 12.31 -10.88 -4.87
C MET A 89 13.51 -11.64 -4.31
N SER A 90 13.64 -12.93 -4.59
CA SER A 90 14.76 -13.75 -4.17
C SER A 90 15.17 -14.79 -5.22
N ASP A 91 16.38 -15.33 -5.11
CA ASP A 91 16.82 -16.48 -5.92
C ASP A 91 15.93 -17.72 -5.68
N ARG A 92 15.29 -17.82 -4.52
CA ARG A 92 14.38 -18.93 -4.19
C ARG A 92 13.08 -18.87 -4.99
N ASP A 93 12.62 -17.69 -5.38
CA ASP A 93 11.49 -17.55 -6.31
C ASP A 93 11.82 -18.24 -7.65
N ILE A 94 13.06 -18.09 -8.12
CA ILE A 94 13.56 -18.73 -9.35
C ILE A 94 13.61 -20.26 -9.18
N ASP A 95 14.18 -20.73 -8.07
CA ASP A 95 14.32 -22.15 -7.80
C ASP A 95 12.96 -22.87 -7.74
N VAL A 96 12.00 -22.24 -7.06
CA VAL A 96 10.63 -22.74 -6.97
C VAL A 96 9.99 -22.81 -8.36
N THR A 97 10.07 -21.72 -9.14
CA THR A 97 9.47 -21.65 -10.47
C THR A 97 10.08 -22.65 -11.47
N ARG A 98 11.33 -23.10 -11.24
CA ARG A 98 11.99 -24.18 -12.00
C ARG A 98 11.58 -25.59 -11.57
N GLY A 99 10.73 -25.72 -10.56
CA GLY A 99 10.22 -27.00 -10.05
C GLY A 99 11.14 -27.70 -9.06
N HIS A 100 12.18 -27.04 -8.52
CA HIS A 100 13.09 -27.67 -7.56
C HIS A 100 12.38 -28.08 -6.25
N TYR A 101 11.27 -27.43 -5.91
CA TYR A 101 10.48 -27.69 -4.70
C TYR A 101 9.15 -28.41 -4.95
N THR A 102 8.85 -28.86 -6.18
CA THR A 102 7.58 -29.55 -6.52
C THR A 102 7.31 -30.75 -5.61
N GLN A 103 8.35 -31.56 -5.33
CA GLN A 103 8.20 -32.73 -4.45
C GLN A 103 7.96 -32.33 -2.98
N LEU A 104 8.50 -31.21 -2.52
CA LEU A 104 8.24 -30.68 -1.18
C LEU A 104 6.76 -30.32 -1.03
N PHE A 105 6.22 -29.53 -1.96
CA PHE A 105 4.82 -29.09 -1.93
C PHE A 105 3.85 -30.27 -2.02
N LYS A 106 4.12 -31.24 -2.90
CA LYS A 106 3.34 -32.47 -2.98
C LYS A 106 3.30 -33.21 -1.65
N ARG A 107 4.44 -33.38 -0.98
CA ARG A 107 4.51 -34.05 0.34
C ARG A 107 3.79 -33.27 1.44
N MET A 108 3.82 -31.93 1.40
CA MET A 108 3.04 -31.09 2.34
C MET A 108 1.54 -31.33 2.20
N SER A 109 1.06 -31.45 0.96
CA SER A 109 -0.33 -31.79 0.65
C SER A 109 -0.68 -33.23 1.08
N GLU A 110 0.15 -34.22 0.73
CA GLU A 110 -0.04 -35.63 1.13
C GLU A 110 -0.10 -35.82 2.66
N LYS A 111 0.67 -35.02 3.41
CA LYS A 111 0.67 -35.01 4.89
C LYS A 111 -0.44 -34.16 5.52
N ARG A 112 -1.32 -33.56 4.71
CA ARG A 112 -2.43 -32.70 5.15
C ARG A 112 -1.96 -31.46 5.93
N HIS A 113 -0.78 -30.94 5.62
CA HIS A 113 -0.37 -29.62 6.10
C HIS A 113 -0.95 -28.51 5.22
N ALA A 114 -1.19 -28.78 3.93
CA ALA A 114 -1.85 -27.87 3.00
C ALA A 114 -3.33 -28.27 2.77
N PRO A 115 -4.25 -27.31 2.50
CA PRO A 115 -4.04 -25.87 2.34
C PRO A 115 -4.20 -25.03 3.64
N ASP A 116 -4.56 -25.64 4.77
CA ASP A 116 -4.97 -24.88 5.98
C ASP A 116 -3.80 -24.26 6.76
N HIS A 117 -2.64 -24.92 6.76
CA HIS A 117 -1.44 -24.50 7.51
C HIS A 117 -0.25 -24.18 6.61
N PHE A 118 -0.29 -24.60 5.35
CA PHE A 118 0.73 -24.37 4.32
C PHE A 118 0.02 -24.15 2.98
N PRO A 119 0.53 -23.30 2.07
CA PRO A 119 -0.12 -23.10 0.79
C PRO A 119 0.00 -24.37 -0.06
N HIS A 120 -1.10 -24.83 -0.63
CA HIS A 120 -1.07 -25.86 -1.66
C HIS A 120 -0.64 -25.20 -2.96
N ILE A 121 0.57 -25.54 -3.43
CA ILE A 121 1.22 -24.93 -4.60
C ILE A 121 1.36 -25.99 -5.69
N GLU A 122 0.75 -25.73 -6.84
CA GLU A 122 0.95 -26.49 -8.07
C GLU A 122 1.69 -25.64 -9.09
N ILE A 123 2.60 -26.24 -9.85
CA ILE A 123 3.42 -25.55 -10.85
C ILE A 123 3.11 -26.17 -12.21
N ASP A 124 2.55 -25.36 -13.10
CA ASP A 124 2.18 -25.74 -14.45
C ASP A 124 3.40 -25.78 -15.38
N ASN A 125 3.24 -26.36 -16.57
CA ASN A 125 4.34 -26.55 -17.53
C ASN A 125 4.92 -25.23 -18.06
N ASP A 126 4.12 -24.16 -18.08
CA ASP A 126 4.49 -22.79 -18.42
C ASP A 126 5.09 -22.01 -17.24
N LYS A 127 5.31 -22.72 -16.11
CA LYS A 127 5.82 -22.21 -14.84
C LYS A 127 4.86 -21.26 -14.12
N ARG A 128 3.59 -21.21 -14.52
CA ARG A 128 2.52 -20.57 -13.74
C ARG A 128 2.30 -21.38 -12.45
N MET A 129 2.13 -20.68 -11.34
CA MET A 129 1.95 -21.33 -10.03
C MET A 129 0.52 -21.12 -9.55
N HIS A 130 -0.18 -22.19 -9.24
CA HIS A 130 -1.52 -22.15 -8.64
C HIS A 130 -1.43 -22.27 -7.13
N PHE A 131 -1.87 -21.22 -6.43
CA PHE A 131 -1.87 -21.15 -4.97
C PHE A 131 -3.28 -21.35 -4.42
N ARG A 132 -3.44 -22.32 -3.53
CA ARG A 132 -4.62 -22.47 -2.67
C ARG A 132 -4.22 -22.44 -1.21
N TYR A 133 -4.70 -21.46 -0.46
CA TYR A 133 -4.40 -21.29 0.96
C TYR A 133 -5.56 -20.65 1.70
N LYS A 134 -6.18 -21.40 2.62
CA LYS A 134 -7.42 -21.00 3.29
C LYS A 134 -8.49 -20.54 2.27
N GLU A 135 -8.93 -19.29 2.32
CA GLU A 135 -9.89 -18.69 1.40
C GLU A 135 -9.29 -18.22 0.06
N TYR A 136 -7.96 -18.21 -0.08
CA TYR A 136 -7.29 -17.73 -1.29
C TYR A 136 -7.16 -18.83 -2.34
N ASP A 137 -7.45 -18.48 -3.59
CA ASP A 137 -7.31 -19.32 -4.79
C ASP A 137 -6.93 -18.39 -5.95
N PHE A 138 -5.66 -18.42 -6.37
CA PHE A 138 -5.14 -17.54 -7.41
C PHE A 138 -3.90 -18.12 -8.10
N TYR A 139 -3.61 -17.61 -9.29
CA TYR A 139 -2.38 -17.92 -10.01
C TYR A 139 -1.33 -16.84 -9.81
N MET A 140 -0.06 -17.23 -9.87
CA MET A 140 1.06 -16.31 -9.74
C MET A 140 2.12 -16.59 -10.81
N ARG A 141 2.70 -15.53 -11.36
CA ARG A 141 3.87 -15.59 -12.25
C ARG A 141 4.92 -14.58 -11.82
N PHE A 142 6.18 -15.01 -11.90
CA PHE A 142 7.32 -14.15 -11.61
C PHE A 142 7.93 -13.56 -12.87
N VAL A 143 8.27 -12.27 -12.79
CA VAL A 143 9.14 -11.59 -13.75
C VAL A 143 10.55 -11.59 -13.18
N PHE A 144 11.50 -12.12 -13.95
CA PHE A 144 12.86 -12.33 -13.50
C PHE A 144 13.78 -11.20 -13.94
N PHE A 145 14.59 -10.74 -13.01
CA PHE A 145 15.61 -9.73 -13.22
C PHE A 145 16.88 -10.14 -12.48
N ASP A 146 18.04 -9.89 -13.07
CA ASP A 146 19.29 -10.06 -12.33
C ASP A 146 19.46 -9.00 -11.24
N THR A 147 20.37 -9.25 -10.29
CA THR A 147 20.58 -8.36 -9.14
C THR A 147 20.98 -6.94 -9.54
N LYS A 148 21.76 -6.76 -10.62
CA LYS A 148 22.19 -5.43 -11.07
C LYS A 148 21.02 -4.68 -11.68
N HIS A 149 20.21 -5.37 -12.50
CA HIS A 149 18.99 -4.85 -13.08
C HIS A 149 18.02 -4.41 -11.98
N MET A 150 17.72 -5.28 -11.01
CA MET A 150 16.84 -4.95 -9.88
C MET A 150 17.36 -3.78 -9.06
N HIS A 151 18.66 -3.72 -8.77
CA HIS A 151 19.23 -2.60 -8.03
C HIS A 151 19.08 -1.27 -8.80
N SER A 152 19.31 -1.26 -10.10
CA SER A 152 19.18 -0.09 -10.97
C SER A 152 17.72 0.37 -11.12
N TYR A 153 16.83 -0.55 -11.49
CA TYR A 153 15.39 -0.31 -11.66
C TYR A 153 14.70 0.06 -10.34
N TYR A 154 14.80 -0.79 -9.33
CA TYR A 154 14.00 -0.69 -8.11
C TYR A 154 14.65 0.23 -7.08
N ASN A 155 15.92 0.00 -6.72
CA ASN A 155 16.55 0.76 -5.63
C ASN A 155 16.92 2.18 -6.07
N LYS A 156 17.44 2.37 -7.28
CA LYS A 156 17.89 3.68 -7.78
C LYS A 156 16.77 4.45 -8.48
N PHE A 157 16.27 3.98 -9.62
CA PHE A 157 15.29 4.77 -10.37
C PHE A 157 13.95 4.89 -9.63
N ALA A 158 13.31 3.77 -9.29
CA ALA A 158 12.00 3.80 -8.65
C ALA A 158 12.08 4.42 -7.24
N ASN A 159 12.97 3.93 -6.37
CA ASN A 159 12.98 4.36 -4.96
C ASN A 159 13.94 5.51 -4.63
N GLY A 160 14.96 5.78 -5.46
CA GLY A 160 15.91 6.88 -5.28
C GLY A 160 15.58 8.14 -6.11
N PHE A 161 14.89 7.99 -7.25
CA PHE A 161 14.45 9.11 -8.06
C PHE A 161 12.94 9.34 -7.98
N LEU A 162 12.11 8.39 -8.42
CA LEU A 162 10.66 8.59 -8.51
C LEU A 162 10.03 8.75 -7.12
N TRP A 163 10.31 7.86 -6.16
CA TRP A 163 9.69 7.93 -4.83
C TRP A 163 9.84 9.28 -4.15
N PRO A 164 11.04 9.86 -3.94
CA PRO A 164 11.14 11.18 -3.32
C PRO A 164 10.54 12.30 -4.18
N LEU A 165 10.51 12.15 -5.51
CA LEU A 165 9.93 13.13 -6.44
C LEU A 165 8.40 13.14 -6.38
N MET A 166 7.76 11.97 -6.43
CA MET A 166 6.30 11.82 -6.40
C MET A 166 5.68 12.39 -5.13
N HIS A 167 6.44 12.45 -4.02
CA HIS A 167 6.00 13.03 -2.75
C HIS A 167 6.20 14.56 -2.65
N LEU A 168 6.64 15.23 -3.73
CA LEU A 168 6.73 16.69 -3.82
C LEU A 168 5.43 17.27 -4.38
N THR A 169 4.38 17.22 -3.56
CA THR A 169 3.02 17.69 -3.90
C THR A 169 2.75 19.12 -3.46
N THR A 170 3.45 19.59 -2.42
CA THR A 170 3.18 20.88 -1.77
C THR A 170 4.45 21.52 -1.21
N PRO A 171 4.48 22.85 -1.03
CA PRO A 171 5.58 23.53 -0.36
C PRO A 171 5.48 23.39 1.17
N PRO A 172 6.63 23.41 1.89
CA PRO A 172 7.98 23.54 1.36
C PRO A 172 8.52 22.21 0.83
N LEU A 173 9.38 22.28 -0.20
CA LEU A 173 10.09 21.11 -0.72
C LEU A 173 10.87 20.39 0.40
N PHE A 174 10.44 19.17 0.74
CA PHE A 174 10.91 18.47 1.93
C PHE A 174 12.41 18.23 1.94
N TYR A 175 13.02 17.93 0.79
CA TYR A 175 14.47 17.77 0.66
C TYR A 175 15.29 19.03 1.02
N LYS A 176 14.64 20.21 1.17
CA LYS A 176 15.28 21.45 1.63
C LYS A 176 15.05 21.74 3.12
N LYS A 177 14.12 21.03 3.78
CA LYS A 177 13.65 21.36 5.14
C LYS A 177 13.72 20.18 6.12
N ALA A 178 13.32 18.99 5.68
CA ALA A 178 13.34 17.79 6.49
C ALA A 178 14.75 17.17 6.48
N ARG A 179 15.23 16.74 7.65
CA ARG A 179 16.63 16.34 7.86
C ARG A 179 17.03 15.06 7.13
N ALA A 180 16.09 14.16 6.89
CA ALA A 180 16.34 12.84 6.33
C ALA A 180 15.56 12.57 5.03
N PHE A 181 14.87 13.58 4.49
CA PHE A 181 14.21 13.46 3.18
C PHE A 181 15.24 13.69 2.07
N PRO A 182 15.52 12.69 1.22
CA PRO A 182 16.55 12.82 0.21
C PRO A 182 16.07 13.71 -0.94
N ARG A 183 17.04 14.34 -1.60
CA ARG A 183 16.77 15.02 -2.86
C ARG A 183 16.65 13.96 -3.97
N PRO A 184 15.66 14.05 -4.88
CA PRO A 184 15.59 13.15 -6.03
C PRO A 184 16.87 13.23 -6.89
N VAL A 185 17.48 12.09 -7.18
CA VAL A 185 18.70 11.99 -8.01
C VAL A 185 18.38 11.20 -9.28
N PHE A 186 18.46 11.85 -10.43
CA PHE A 186 18.20 11.22 -11.72
C PHE A 186 19.49 10.73 -12.37
N GLU A 187 19.51 9.46 -12.74
CA GLU A 187 20.58 8.82 -13.50
C GLU A 187 19.98 8.11 -14.72
N LYS A 188 20.55 8.38 -15.89
CA LYS A 188 20.01 7.91 -17.17
C LYS A 188 20.06 6.40 -17.33
N ASN A 189 21.16 5.77 -16.93
CA ASN A 189 21.29 4.31 -17.01
C ASN A 189 20.20 3.60 -16.19
N ASP A 190 19.81 4.18 -15.06
CA ASP A 190 18.76 3.62 -14.22
C ASP A 190 17.37 3.78 -14.86
N PHE A 191 17.13 4.86 -15.62
CA PHE A 191 15.92 4.99 -16.45
C PHE A 191 15.86 3.96 -17.59
N VAL A 192 16.99 3.64 -18.23
CA VAL A 192 17.04 2.60 -19.26
C VAL A 192 16.65 1.25 -18.67
N GLN A 193 17.17 0.90 -17.48
CA GLN A 193 16.77 -0.34 -16.81
C GLN A 193 15.30 -0.32 -16.38
N TYR A 194 14.77 0.82 -15.94
CA TYR A 194 13.33 0.97 -15.66
C TYR A 194 12.46 0.72 -16.89
N THR A 195 12.84 1.28 -18.05
CA THR A 195 12.11 1.05 -19.31
C THR A 195 12.20 -0.42 -19.72
N SER A 196 13.40 -1.01 -19.65
CA SER A 196 13.63 -2.43 -19.91
C SER A 196 12.80 -3.34 -18.99
N SER A 197 12.65 -3.00 -17.70
CA SER A 197 11.74 -3.71 -16.80
C SER A 197 10.30 -3.70 -17.31
N GLY A 198 9.81 -2.54 -17.77
CA GLY A 198 8.47 -2.39 -18.33
C GLY A 198 8.24 -3.34 -19.52
N VAL A 199 9.25 -3.51 -20.38
CA VAL A 199 9.21 -4.46 -21.50
C VAL A 199 9.12 -5.91 -21.01
N THR A 200 9.90 -6.31 -20.01
CA THR A 200 9.84 -7.68 -19.47
C THR A 200 8.49 -7.98 -18.82
N PHE A 201 7.94 -7.02 -18.06
CA PHE A 201 6.60 -7.15 -17.50
C PHE A 201 5.53 -7.25 -18.60
N ALA A 202 5.56 -6.36 -19.60
CA ALA A 202 4.58 -6.34 -20.69
C ALA A 202 4.60 -7.64 -21.52
N ASN A 203 5.78 -8.19 -21.82
CA ASN A 203 5.91 -9.50 -22.46
C ASN A 203 5.30 -10.62 -21.60
N THR A 204 5.49 -10.58 -20.28
CA THR A 204 4.91 -11.58 -19.37
C THR A 204 3.39 -11.51 -19.35
N ILE A 205 2.81 -10.30 -19.44
CA ILE A 205 1.36 -10.11 -19.59
C ILE A 205 0.89 -10.68 -20.93
N SER A 206 1.58 -10.38 -22.03
CA SER A 206 1.23 -10.92 -23.36
C SER A 206 1.25 -12.44 -23.36
N ASP A 207 2.30 -13.06 -22.80
CA ASP A 207 2.41 -14.51 -22.68
C ASP A 207 1.31 -15.12 -21.80
N GLU A 208 0.90 -14.47 -20.70
CA GLU A 208 -0.21 -14.92 -19.86
C GLU A 208 -1.56 -14.93 -20.62
N ILE A 209 -1.81 -13.87 -21.38
CA ILE A 209 -3.04 -13.71 -22.15
C ILE A 209 -3.03 -14.63 -23.38
N SER A 210 -1.89 -14.81 -24.04
CA SER A 210 -1.73 -15.67 -25.22
C SER A 210 -1.68 -17.17 -24.89
N GLY A 211 -0.99 -17.54 -23.81
CA GLY A 211 -0.68 -18.94 -23.46
C GLY A 211 -1.84 -19.71 -22.85
N SER A 212 -2.83 -19.01 -22.29
CA SER A 212 -3.96 -19.61 -21.62
C SER A 212 -5.13 -19.83 -22.61
N LYS A 213 -5.10 -20.97 -23.32
CA LYS A 213 -6.26 -21.46 -24.10
C LYS A 213 -7.56 -21.57 -23.29
N GLU A 214 -7.49 -21.45 -21.96
CA GLU A 214 -8.65 -21.39 -21.06
C GLU A 214 -9.25 -20.00 -20.87
N PHE A 215 -8.46 -18.92 -20.92
CA PHE A 215 -8.96 -17.54 -20.82
C PHE A 215 -9.90 -17.22 -22.01
N TRP A 216 -9.52 -17.65 -23.21
CA TRP A 216 -10.30 -17.36 -24.43
C TRP A 216 -11.49 -18.31 -24.67
N LYS A 217 -11.71 -19.33 -23.84
CA LYS A 217 -12.72 -20.38 -24.12
C LYS A 217 -14.16 -19.88 -24.17
N ARG A 218 -14.47 -18.69 -23.63
CA ARG A 218 -15.85 -18.20 -23.47
C ARG A 218 -16.13 -16.79 -24.02
N GLY A 219 -15.10 -16.08 -24.48
CA GLY A 219 -15.25 -14.70 -24.95
C GLY A 219 -15.50 -13.69 -23.83
N GLU A 220 -14.94 -13.97 -22.66
CA GLU A 220 -14.99 -13.11 -21.48
C GLU A 220 -14.07 -11.87 -21.65
N GLU A 221 -14.38 -10.81 -20.89
CA GLU A 221 -13.54 -9.61 -20.81
C GLU A 221 -12.29 -9.91 -19.98
N VAL A 222 -11.14 -9.38 -20.39
CA VAL A 222 -9.86 -9.51 -19.66
C VAL A 222 -9.47 -8.16 -19.09
N VAL A 223 -9.24 -8.08 -17.79
CA VAL A 223 -8.78 -6.87 -17.12
C VAL A 223 -7.31 -7.00 -16.75
N VAL A 224 -6.44 -6.20 -17.37
CA VAL A 224 -5.05 -6.01 -16.97
C VAL A 224 -4.97 -4.79 -16.07
N TRP A 225 -4.67 -5.00 -14.78
CA TRP A 225 -4.66 -3.93 -13.78
C TRP A 225 -3.26 -3.68 -13.20
N ASN A 226 -2.60 -2.67 -13.77
CA ASN A 226 -1.25 -2.24 -13.43
C ASN A 226 -1.21 -1.45 -12.13
N GLN A 227 -0.24 -1.74 -11.26
CA GLN A 227 -0.12 -1.12 -9.94
C GLN A 227 1.13 -0.25 -9.82
N ASP A 228 0.89 1.02 -9.51
CA ASP A 228 1.82 1.98 -8.94
C ASP A 228 2.95 2.50 -9.86
N TYR A 229 3.74 3.43 -9.31
CA TYR A 229 4.82 4.16 -9.99
C TYR A 229 5.97 3.31 -10.55
N HIS A 230 6.03 2.02 -10.22
CA HIS A 230 7.05 1.10 -10.75
C HIS A 230 6.80 0.73 -12.22
N LEU A 231 5.57 0.95 -12.70
CA LEU A 231 5.06 0.47 -13.98
C LEU A 231 4.35 1.59 -14.75
N MET A 232 4.82 2.84 -14.68
CA MET A 232 4.13 3.98 -15.31
C MET A 232 4.05 3.88 -16.84
N GLN A 233 5.01 3.22 -17.48
CA GLN A 233 5.06 3.04 -18.95
C GLN A 233 4.53 1.69 -19.43
N ILE A 234 4.10 0.80 -18.53
CA ILE A 234 3.82 -0.59 -18.92
C ILE A 234 2.70 -0.69 -19.96
N ALA A 235 1.67 0.16 -19.85
CA ALA A 235 0.52 0.12 -20.75
C ALA A 235 0.88 0.49 -22.20
N GLU A 236 1.78 1.46 -22.38
CA GLU A 236 2.28 1.88 -23.70
C GLU A 236 3.00 0.73 -24.38
N VAL A 237 3.92 0.09 -23.64
CA VAL A 237 4.69 -1.05 -24.15
C VAL A 237 3.78 -2.25 -24.42
N PHE A 238 2.86 -2.55 -23.51
CA PHE A 238 1.94 -3.68 -23.65
C PHE A 238 1.00 -3.50 -24.85
N LYS A 239 0.40 -2.32 -25.04
CA LYS A 239 -0.44 -2.06 -26.21
C LYS A 239 0.35 -2.13 -27.52
N ALA A 240 1.62 -1.72 -27.54
CA ALA A 240 2.49 -1.92 -28.70
C ALA A 240 2.71 -3.40 -29.02
N ILE A 241 2.99 -4.24 -28.01
CA ILE A 241 3.14 -5.70 -28.18
C ILE A 241 1.85 -6.32 -28.72
N LEU A 242 0.67 -5.92 -28.22
CA LEU A 242 -0.62 -6.43 -28.72
C LEU A 242 -0.84 -6.12 -30.21
N LEU A 243 -0.30 -5.02 -30.72
CA LEU A 243 -0.37 -4.70 -32.15
C LEU A 243 0.54 -5.60 -33.00
N GLU A 244 1.69 -6.02 -32.45
CA GLU A 244 2.69 -6.84 -33.15
C GLU A 244 2.40 -8.35 -33.09
N GLU A 245 1.86 -8.86 -31.97
CA GLU A 245 1.66 -10.31 -31.76
C GLU A 245 0.44 -10.92 -32.49
N GLY A 246 -0.19 -10.17 -33.39
CA GLY A 246 -1.22 -10.71 -34.29
C GLY A 246 -2.60 -10.93 -33.64
N PHE A 247 -2.87 -10.32 -32.48
CA PHE A 247 -4.21 -10.24 -31.91
C PHE A 247 -5.18 -9.58 -32.89
N SER A 248 -6.37 -10.16 -33.05
CA SER A 248 -7.45 -9.56 -33.83
C SER A 248 -8.04 -8.33 -33.13
N GLU A 249 -8.71 -7.47 -33.90
CA GLU A 249 -9.38 -6.28 -33.35
C GLU A 249 -10.51 -6.64 -32.36
N GLU A 250 -11.12 -7.82 -32.50
CA GLU A 250 -12.13 -8.31 -31.55
C GLU A 250 -11.50 -8.72 -30.21
N GLU A 251 -10.33 -9.39 -30.24
CA GLU A 251 -9.59 -9.77 -29.04
C GLU A 251 -9.05 -8.54 -28.31
N LYS A 252 -8.48 -7.57 -29.03
CA LYS A 252 -7.99 -6.31 -28.43
C LYS A 252 -9.10 -5.52 -27.74
N LYS A 253 -10.30 -5.52 -28.29
CA LYS A 253 -11.46 -4.83 -27.68
C LYS A 253 -11.87 -5.43 -26.33
N ARG A 254 -11.63 -6.74 -26.12
CA ARG A 254 -11.91 -7.44 -24.87
C ARG A 254 -10.84 -7.28 -23.80
N ILE A 255 -9.66 -6.80 -24.17
CA ILE A 255 -8.57 -6.55 -23.23
C ILE A 255 -8.69 -5.11 -22.72
N HIS A 256 -9.07 -4.94 -21.47
CA HIS A 256 -9.14 -3.67 -20.77
C HIS A 256 -7.90 -3.45 -19.91
N VAL A 257 -7.23 -2.31 -20.07
CA VAL A 257 -5.98 -1.97 -19.38
C VAL A 257 -6.21 -0.79 -18.45
N GLY A 258 -6.07 -1.04 -17.16
CA GLY A 258 -6.16 -0.02 -16.12
C GLY A 258 -4.85 0.15 -15.36
N GLN A 259 -4.66 1.32 -14.77
CA GLN A 259 -3.58 1.57 -13.82
C GLN A 259 -4.10 2.25 -12.55
N PHE A 260 -3.57 1.89 -11.39
CA PHE A 260 -3.84 2.60 -10.14
C PHE A 260 -2.55 3.11 -9.50
N MET A 261 -2.50 4.42 -9.20
CA MET A 261 -1.37 5.08 -8.54
C MET A 261 -1.60 5.12 -7.02
N HIS A 262 -0.77 4.38 -6.27
CA HIS A 262 -0.89 4.30 -4.81
C HIS A 262 -0.10 5.40 -4.12
N THR A 263 1.00 5.83 -4.73
CA THR A 263 1.74 7.02 -4.29
C THR A 263 0.99 8.31 -4.63
N PRO A 264 1.34 9.43 -3.97
CA PRO A 264 0.95 10.75 -4.49
C PRO A 264 1.46 10.94 -5.93
N PHE A 265 0.92 11.94 -6.62
CA PHE A 265 1.46 12.44 -7.88
C PHE A 265 2.09 13.82 -7.63
N PHE A 266 3.31 14.05 -8.12
CA PHE A 266 4.04 15.31 -7.88
C PHE A 266 3.24 16.50 -8.42
N ASN A 267 3.41 17.68 -7.81
CA ASN A 267 2.90 18.90 -8.41
C ASN A 267 3.95 19.47 -9.38
N ILE A 268 3.58 19.65 -10.65
CA ILE A 268 4.50 20.11 -11.71
C ILE A 268 5.14 21.46 -11.37
N HIS A 269 4.42 22.36 -10.72
CA HIS A 269 4.91 23.69 -10.35
C HIS A 269 5.96 23.63 -9.23
N GLU A 270 5.83 22.66 -8.30
CA GLU A 270 6.79 22.48 -7.21
C GLU A 270 8.13 21.90 -7.69
N ILE A 271 8.12 21.06 -8.72
CA ILE A 271 9.33 20.43 -9.26
C ILE A 271 10.06 21.26 -10.34
N GLN A 272 9.50 22.41 -10.76
CA GLN A 272 10.14 23.32 -11.75
C GLN A 272 11.57 23.70 -11.36
N GLY A 273 11.84 23.87 -10.06
CA GLY A 273 13.17 24.15 -9.55
C GLY A 273 14.17 23.02 -9.84
N LEU A 274 13.75 21.76 -9.69
CA LEU A 274 14.56 20.57 -9.98
C LEU A 274 14.85 20.47 -11.48
N ILE A 275 13.82 20.65 -12.32
CA ILE A 275 13.93 20.61 -13.78
C ILE A 275 14.92 21.67 -14.29
N ARG A 276 14.79 22.92 -13.83
CA ARG A 276 15.67 24.02 -14.26
C ARG A 276 17.12 23.80 -13.80
N GLU A 277 17.33 23.19 -12.65
CA GLU A 277 18.66 22.90 -12.13
C GLU A 277 19.35 21.78 -12.92
N ASP A 278 18.63 20.69 -13.24
CA ASP A 278 19.13 19.61 -14.10
C ASP A 278 19.54 20.14 -15.48
N LYS A 279 18.69 20.96 -16.12
CA LYS A 279 19.01 21.63 -17.40
C LYS A 279 20.29 22.47 -17.30
N ARG A 280 20.44 23.30 -16.25
CA ARG A 280 21.65 24.13 -16.05
C ARG A 280 22.90 23.29 -15.85
N ASN A 281 22.83 22.22 -15.07
CA ASN A 281 23.99 21.36 -14.80
C ASN A 281 24.46 20.65 -16.06
N ARG A 282 23.54 20.22 -16.92
CA ARG A 282 23.86 19.60 -18.23
C ARG A 282 24.54 20.57 -19.18
N VAL A 283 24.03 21.80 -19.31
CA VAL A 283 24.66 22.85 -20.13
C VAL A 283 26.08 23.14 -19.63
N LYS A 284 26.29 23.21 -18.31
CA LYS A 284 27.61 23.43 -17.71
C LYS A 284 28.59 22.28 -17.94
N ALA A 285 28.11 21.04 -17.98
CA ALA A 285 28.97 19.87 -18.17
C ALA A 285 29.62 19.83 -19.56
N GLN A 286 29.09 20.56 -20.55
CA GLN A 286 29.58 20.56 -21.95
C GLN A 286 29.72 19.15 -22.56
N ILE A 287 29.00 18.17 -22.04
CA ILE A 287 29.01 16.81 -22.54
C ILE A 287 28.06 16.76 -23.74
N TYR A 288 28.58 16.37 -24.91
CA TYR A 288 27.75 15.96 -26.02
C TYR A 288 27.12 14.60 -25.66
N ASP A 289 25.85 14.61 -25.27
CA ASP A 289 25.09 13.39 -24.98
C ASP A 289 24.20 13.05 -26.19
N PRO A 290 24.44 11.92 -26.89
CA PRO A 290 23.61 11.51 -28.01
C PRO A 290 22.19 11.09 -27.60
N PHE A 291 21.92 10.84 -26.31
CA PHE A 291 20.55 10.62 -25.84
C PHE A 291 20.19 11.66 -24.76
N GLY A 292 19.29 12.59 -25.11
CA GLY A 292 19.02 13.81 -24.35
C GLY A 292 18.14 13.65 -23.11
N GLU A 293 18.07 12.47 -22.48
CA GLU A 293 17.25 12.25 -21.29
C GLU A 293 17.66 13.16 -20.13
N SER A 294 16.76 14.09 -19.82
CA SER A 294 16.73 14.96 -18.64
C SER A 294 15.58 14.55 -17.70
N ILE A 295 15.56 15.12 -16.50
CA ILE A 295 14.42 14.95 -15.56
C ILE A 295 13.11 15.30 -16.28
N ASP A 296 13.07 16.44 -16.98
CA ASP A 296 11.89 16.93 -17.68
C ASP A 296 11.42 15.95 -18.77
N SER A 297 12.31 15.56 -19.68
CA SER A 297 11.96 14.65 -20.77
C SER A 297 11.56 13.26 -20.29
N VAL A 298 12.14 12.76 -19.19
CA VAL A 298 11.77 11.46 -18.63
C VAL A 298 10.40 11.52 -17.97
N LEU A 299 10.12 12.55 -17.17
CA LEU A 299 8.80 12.70 -16.58
C LEU A 299 7.70 12.92 -17.64
N GLN A 300 8.00 13.65 -18.71
CA GLN A 300 7.15 13.74 -19.90
C GLN A 300 6.86 12.34 -20.48
N LYS A 301 7.91 11.55 -20.77
CA LYS A 301 7.77 10.17 -21.30
C LYS A 301 6.93 9.28 -20.36
N LEU A 302 7.17 9.33 -19.05
CA LEU A 302 6.42 8.52 -18.08
C LEU A 302 4.95 8.93 -18.00
N THR A 303 4.69 10.24 -17.91
CA THR A 303 3.33 10.79 -17.74
C THR A 303 2.51 10.59 -19.00
N TRP A 304 3.10 10.78 -20.18
CA TRP A 304 2.46 10.50 -21.46
C TRP A 304 2.20 9.00 -21.65
N GLY A 305 3.18 8.14 -21.35
CA GLY A 305 3.03 6.68 -21.48
C GLY A 305 1.89 6.10 -20.63
N MET A 306 1.55 6.74 -19.51
CA MET A 306 0.39 6.35 -18.70
C MET A 306 -0.95 6.51 -19.45
N LEU A 307 -1.06 7.43 -20.42
CA LEU A 307 -2.25 7.61 -21.25
C LEU A 307 -2.51 6.42 -22.18
N ALA A 308 -1.60 5.46 -22.30
CA ALA A 308 -1.93 4.20 -22.95
C ALA A 308 -2.94 3.35 -22.15
N ASN A 309 -3.17 3.60 -20.86
CA ASN A 309 -4.24 2.96 -20.11
C ASN A 309 -5.62 3.46 -20.59
N ASP A 310 -6.64 2.60 -20.51
CA ASP A 310 -8.03 3.02 -20.73
C ASP A 310 -8.57 3.76 -19.49
N PHE A 311 -8.13 3.33 -18.31
CA PHE A 311 -8.50 3.95 -17.04
C PHE A 311 -7.29 4.14 -16.11
N ILE A 312 -7.19 5.31 -15.47
CA ILE A 312 -6.20 5.61 -14.44
C ILE A 312 -6.89 6.03 -13.13
N GLY A 313 -6.66 5.29 -12.06
CA GLY A 313 -7.13 5.59 -10.72
C GLY A 313 -6.06 6.25 -9.85
N PHE A 314 -6.46 7.24 -9.05
CA PHE A 314 -5.64 7.86 -8.01
C PHE A 314 -6.31 7.81 -6.64
N GLN A 315 -5.55 8.03 -5.57
CA GLN A 315 -6.09 8.04 -4.21
C GLN A 315 -7.03 9.23 -3.93
N THR A 316 -6.76 10.40 -4.51
CA THR A 316 -7.50 11.63 -4.23
C THR A 316 -7.67 12.46 -5.50
N LYS A 317 -8.70 13.32 -5.55
CA LYS A 317 -8.91 14.25 -6.65
C LYS A 317 -7.70 15.17 -6.85
N GLU A 318 -7.05 15.61 -5.77
CA GLU A 318 -5.84 16.45 -5.84
C GLU A 318 -4.71 15.77 -6.63
N TYR A 319 -4.56 14.45 -6.53
CA TYR A 319 -3.54 13.73 -7.31
C TYR A 319 -3.97 13.52 -8.77
N CYS A 320 -5.27 13.42 -9.05
CA CYS A 320 -5.77 13.53 -10.42
C CYS A 320 -5.40 14.91 -10.99
N ASP A 321 -5.72 15.98 -10.25
CA ASP A 321 -5.48 17.35 -10.67
C ASP A 321 -3.98 17.60 -10.93
N ASN A 322 -3.08 17.13 -10.05
CA ASN A 322 -1.63 17.19 -10.28
C ASN A 322 -1.18 16.47 -11.56
N PHE A 323 -1.78 15.32 -11.90
CA PHE A 323 -1.49 14.61 -13.15
C PHE A 323 -1.98 15.38 -14.37
N LEU A 324 -3.19 15.94 -14.31
CA LEU A 324 -3.77 16.78 -15.36
C LEU A 324 -2.94 18.05 -15.59
N GLU A 325 -2.54 18.76 -14.52
CA GLU A 325 -1.67 19.94 -14.58
C GLU A 325 -0.34 19.63 -15.27
N ALA A 326 0.27 18.48 -14.94
CA ALA A 326 1.50 18.05 -15.60
C ALA A 326 1.29 17.76 -17.09
N LEU A 327 0.15 17.18 -17.47
CA LEU A 327 -0.19 16.95 -18.88
C LEU A 327 -0.44 18.25 -19.64
N GLU A 328 -1.20 19.19 -19.08
CA GLU A 328 -1.49 20.49 -19.70
C GLU A 328 -0.22 21.34 -19.87
N GLU A 329 0.70 21.29 -18.90
CA GLU A 329 1.98 22.01 -18.98
C GLU A 329 2.88 21.45 -20.10
N TRP A 330 2.86 20.13 -20.32
CA TRP A 330 3.79 19.46 -21.23
C TRP A 330 3.24 19.17 -22.62
N PHE A 331 1.92 19.00 -22.76
CA PHE A 331 1.32 18.46 -23.98
C PHE A 331 0.02 19.19 -24.37
N PRO A 332 -0.29 19.28 -25.67
CA PRO A 332 -1.56 19.79 -26.14
C PRO A 332 -2.65 18.71 -26.00
N VAL A 333 -3.16 18.51 -24.79
CA VAL A 333 -4.25 17.56 -24.49
C VAL A 333 -5.61 18.27 -24.40
N ASP A 334 -6.68 17.56 -24.77
CA ASP A 334 -8.05 18.00 -24.51
C ASP A 334 -8.62 17.22 -23.32
N ILE A 335 -9.03 17.95 -22.27
CA ILE A 335 -9.51 17.38 -21.01
C ILE A 335 -10.98 17.74 -20.83
N LYS A 336 -11.82 16.72 -20.80
CA LYS A 336 -13.26 16.85 -20.59
C LYS A 336 -13.66 16.29 -19.22
N ILE A 337 -14.47 17.04 -18.49
CA ILE A 337 -15.05 16.56 -17.22
C ILE A 337 -16.34 15.81 -17.51
N VAL A 338 -16.43 14.54 -17.11
CA VAL A 338 -17.61 13.69 -17.27
C VAL A 338 -18.02 13.12 -15.92
N GLY A 339 -18.98 13.79 -15.27
CA GLY A 339 -19.42 13.45 -13.92
C GLY A 339 -18.28 13.61 -12.92
N GLN A 340 -17.85 12.52 -12.30
CA GLN A 340 -16.73 12.48 -11.35
C GLN A 340 -15.38 12.12 -12.00
N PHE A 341 -15.38 11.90 -13.32
CA PHE A 341 -14.21 11.48 -14.08
C PHE A 341 -13.69 12.59 -14.98
N TYR A 342 -12.45 12.42 -15.43
CA TYR A 342 -11.84 13.20 -16.49
C TYR A 342 -11.56 12.30 -17.69
N GLU A 343 -11.91 12.75 -18.89
CA GLU A 343 -11.60 12.08 -20.15
C GLU A 343 -10.52 12.90 -20.87
N ILE A 344 -9.40 12.25 -21.18
CA ILE A 344 -8.31 12.85 -21.93
C ILE A 344 -8.29 12.25 -23.32
N THR A 345 -8.51 13.09 -24.33
CA THR A 345 -8.37 12.67 -25.73
C THR A 345 -6.92 12.85 -26.15
N HIS A 346 -6.29 11.77 -26.62
CA HIS A 346 -4.94 11.78 -27.15
C HIS A 346 -4.81 10.78 -28.31
N GLN A 347 -4.16 11.22 -29.40
CA GLN A 347 -4.11 10.43 -30.64
C GLN A 347 -5.53 9.97 -31.06
N ASP A 348 -5.75 8.66 -31.20
CA ASP A 348 -7.03 8.03 -31.53
C ASP A 348 -7.67 7.33 -30.30
N HIS A 349 -7.27 7.70 -29.09
CA HIS A 349 -7.69 7.06 -27.84
C HIS A 349 -8.21 8.06 -26.80
N ILE A 350 -9.04 7.55 -25.89
CA ILE A 350 -9.53 8.28 -24.72
C ILE A 350 -9.08 7.53 -23.47
N THR A 351 -8.47 8.25 -22.54
CA THR A 351 -8.13 7.74 -21.21
C THR A 351 -9.04 8.38 -20.17
N THR A 352 -9.72 7.56 -19.38
CA THR A 352 -10.56 8.02 -18.27
C THR A 352 -9.78 8.04 -16.96
N ILE A 353 -9.96 9.07 -16.15
CA ILE A 353 -9.25 9.25 -14.88
C ILE A 353 -10.25 9.49 -13.75
N GLY A 354 -10.02 8.88 -12.60
CA GLY A 354 -10.84 9.11 -11.40
C GLY A 354 -10.11 8.89 -10.07
N ALA A 355 -10.72 9.39 -9.01
CA ALA A 355 -10.23 9.26 -7.64
C ALA A 355 -10.96 8.15 -6.89
N PHE A 356 -10.24 7.11 -6.49
CA PHE A 356 -10.75 5.96 -5.74
C PHE A 356 -9.85 5.70 -4.52
N PRO A 357 -10.09 6.37 -3.39
CA PRO A 357 -9.30 6.18 -2.17
C PRO A 357 -9.40 4.73 -1.65
N ILE A 358 -8.25 4.05 -1.55
CA ILE A 358 -8.16 2.66 -1.11
C ILE A 358 -8.65 2.47 0.34
N GLY A 359 -9.30 1.33 0.59
CA GLY A 359 -9.83 0.93 1.88
C GLY A 359 -8.99 -0.11 2.62
N LEU A 360 -9.61 -0.78 3.58
CA LEU A 360 -9.05 -1.82 4.45
C LEU A 360 -9.83 -3.13 4.34
N ASP A 361 -9.20 -4.22 4.80
CA ASP A 361 -9.91 -5.43 5.22
C ASP A 361 -10.55 -5.19 6.61
N VAL A 362 -11.71 -4.53 6.60
CA VAL A 362 -12.40 -4.06 7.80
C VAL A 362 -12.79 -5.23 8.71
N ASP A 363 -13.33 -6.32 8.14
CA ASP A 363 -13.83 -7.45 8.93
C ASP A 363 -12.71 -8.13 9.70
N LYS A 364 -11.56 -8.34 9.04
CA LYS A 364 -10.37 -8.90 9.69
C LYS A 364 -9.89 -8.03 10.84
N ILE A 365 -9.76 -6.72 10.64
CA ILE A 365 -9.32 -5.79 11.68
C ILE A 365 -10.29 -5.83 12.87
N LEU A 366 -11.59 -5.70 12.61
CA LEU A 366 -12.60 -5.71 13.67
C LEU A 366 -12.64 -7.03 14.45
N SER A 367 -12.43 -8.17 13.78
CA SER A 367 -12.34 -9.46 14.46
C SER A 367 -11.15 -9.53 15.44
N GLU A 368 -10.03 -8.90 15.09
CA GLU A 368 -8.78 -8.93 15.86
C GLU A 368 -8.70 -7.92 17.00
N VAL A 369 -9.56 -6.89 16.97
CA VAL A 369 -9.68 -5.89 18.04
C VAL A 369 -10.92 -6.05 18.92
N SER A 370 -11.69 -7.12 18.70
CA SER A 370 -12.89 -7.48 19.48
C SER A 370 -12.60 -7.64 20.99
N GLU A 371 -13.66 -7.72 21.79
CA GLU A 371 -13.55 -7.85 23.25
C GLU A 371 -12.75 -9.12 23.63
N GLY A 372 -11.89 -9.01 24.64
CA GLY A 372 -11.02 -10.09 25.10
C GLY A 372 -9.75 -10.32 24.27
N LYS A 373 -9.61 -9.75 23.07
CA LYS A 373 -8.36 -9.76 22.30
C LYS A 373 -7.38 -8.73 22.85
N LEU A 374 -6.34 -9.22 23.53
CA LEU A 374 -5.27 -8.40 24.13
C LEU A 374 -4.02 -8.39 23.25
N LEU A 375 -3.23 -7.32 23.40
CA LEU A 375 -1.91 -7.21 22.79
C LEU A 375 -0.97 -8.27 23.40
N GLU A 376 -0.47 -9.15 22.54
CA GLU A 376 0.42 -10.27 22.85
C GLU A 376 1.74 -10.06 22.09
N TYR A 377 2.51 -9.07 22.53
CA TYR A 377 3.82 -8.76 21.96
C TYR A 377 4.82 -8.45 23.09
N ASN A 378 6.05 -8.94 22.96
CA ASN A 378 7.13 -8.71 23.91
C ASN A 378 8.19 -7.81 23.29
N ILE A 379 8.69 -6.85 24.08
CA ILE A 379 9.92 -6.12 23.74
C ILE A 379 11.01 -6.68 24.64
N GLY A 380 11.92 -7.46 24.05
CA GLY A 380 12.87 -8.25 24.83
C GLY A 380 12.15 -9.26 25.73
N ARG A 381 12.29 -9.12 27.05
CA ARG A 381 11.66 -10.01 28.04
C ARG A 381 10.38 -9.44 28.68
N GLU A 382 9.98 -8.23 28.29
CA GLU A 382 8.86 -7.50 28.89
C GLU A 382 7.64 -7.53 27.97
N SER A 383 6.46 -7.82 28.51
CA SER A 383 5.21 -7.71 27.77
C SER A 383 4.88 -6.24 27.51
N LEU A 384 4.73 -5.87 26.23
CA LEU A 384 4.39 -4.52 25.82
C LEU A 384 3.06 -4.07 26.43
N TYR A 385 2.06 -4.95 26.43
CA TYR A 385 0.77 -4.70 27.06
C TYR A 385 0.90 -4.38 28.56
N GLN A 386 1.65 -5.20 29.31
CA GLN A 386 1.83 -4.99 30.74
C GLN A 386 2.55 -3.66 31.02
N LYS A 387 3.57 -3.33 30.22
CA LYS A 387 4.30 -2.07 30.31
C LYS A 387 3.38 -0.87 30.11
N MET A 388 2.64 -0.82 29.00
CA MET A 388 1.71 0.28 28.69
C MET A 388 0.62 0.41 29.75
N ASN A 389 0.06 -0.71 30.22
CA ASN A 389 -0.96 -0.71 31.27
C ASN A 389 -0.40 -0.20 32.62
N SER A 390 0.84 -0.55 32.96
CA SER A 390 1.49 -0.05 34.18
C SER A 390 1.68 1.47 34.15
N GLU A 391 2.08 2.03 33.00
CA GLU A 391 2.24 3.47 32.81
C GLU A 391 0.90 4.19 32.88
N ARG A 392 -0.15 3.62 32.27
CA ARG A 392 -1.52 4.14 32.35
C ARG A 392 -2.04 4.17 33.79
N LYS A 393 -1.80 3.11 34.57
CA LYS A 393 -2.16 3.06 36.01
C LYS A 393 -1.44 4.11 36.85
N ARG A 394 -0.28 4.57 36.42
CA ARG A 394 0.46 5.69 37.04
C ARG A 394 -0.02 7.07 36.57
N GLY A 395 -1.04 7.13 35.73
CA GLY A 395 -1.60 8.37 35.19
C GLY A 395 -0.91 8.90 33.94
N SER A 396 0.01 8.14 33.32
CA SER A 396 0.66 8.53 32.07
C SER A 396 -0.28 8.35 30.88
N TYR A 397 -0.31 9.33 29.96
CA TYR A 397 -0.91 9.16 28.64
C TYR A 397 -0.02 8.32 27.72
N ILE A 398 -0.63 7.50 26.87
CA ILE A 398 0.06 6.65 25.92
C ILE A 398 -0.06 7.23 24.51
N PHE A 399 1.04 7.77 24.01
CA PHE A 399 1.18 8.18 22.62
C PHE A 399 1.72 7.00 21.81
N GLY A 400 1.28 6.87 20.56
CA GLY A 400 1.70 5.80 19.66
C GLY A 400 2.01 6.31 18.26
N GLY A 401 2.97 5.67 17.60
CA GLY A 401 3.24 5.84 16.18
C GLY A 401 3.56 4.48 15.58
N LEU A 402 3.04 4.19 14.39
CA LEU A 402 3.24 2.92 13.70
C LEU A 402 3.47 3.19 12.22
N GLU A 403 4.68 2.97 11.74
CA GLU A 403 5.04 3.26 10.34
C GLU A 403 6.19 2.38 9.86
N ARG A 404 6.46 2.41 8.56
CA ARG A 404 7.74 1.91 8.03
C ARG A 404 8.86 2.93 8.26
N CYS A 405 10.11 2.47 8.29
CA CYS A 405 11.30 3.32 8.25
C CYS A 405 11.40 3.97 6.87
N ASP A 406 10.65 5.04 6.63
CA ASP A 406 10.57 5.74 5.35
C ASP A 406 10.52 7.24 5.60
N TYR A 407 11.32 7.99 4.85
CA TYR A 407 11.52 9.42 5.06
C TYR A 407 10.27 10.25 4.77
N THR A 408 9.30 9.70 4.03
CA THR A 408 7.99 10.31 3.81
C THR A 408 7.12 10.30 5.06
N LYS A 409 7.39 9.41 6.04
CA LYS A 409 6.52 9.20 7.21
C LYS A 409 6.75 10.20 8.36
N GLY A 410 7.67 11.15 8.18
CA GLY A 410 7.93 12.22 9.15
C GLY A 410 8.31 11.70 10.54
N LEU A 411 9.13 10.65 10.61
CA LEU A 411 9.49 9.99 11.87
C LEU A 411 10.24 10.92 12.83
N LEU A 412 11.17 11.74 12.32
CA LEU A 412 11.92 12.70 13.11
C LEU A 412 11.03 13.85 13.60
N GLU A 413 10.15 14.33 12.71
CA GLU A 413 9.16 15.35 13.01
C GLU A 413 8.20 14.87 14.11
N ARG A 414 7.77 13.60 14.05
CA ARG A 414 6.92 12.97 15.07
C ARG A 414 7.56 12.95 16.45
N LEU A 415 8.83 12.57 16.54
CA LEU A 415 9.57 12.60 17.80
C LEU A 415 9.61 14.03 18.36
N SER A 416 9.79 15.03 17.49
CA SER A 416 9.78 16.44 17.87
C SER A 416 8.40 16.90 18.36
N ILE A 417 7.31 16.50 17.67
CA ILE A 417 5.93 16.74 18.07
C ILE A 417 5.67 16.19 19.47
N PHE A 418 6.01 14.93 19.71
CA PHE A 418 5.87 14.33 21.03
C PHE A 418 6.71 15.03 22.09
N SER A 419 7.96 15.42 21.76
CA SER A 419 8.82 16.17 22.67
C SER A 419 8.18 17.49 23.13
N HIS A 420 7.52 18.22 22.23
CA HIS A 420 6.78 19.44 22.57
C HIS A 420 5.51 19.14 23.37
N ALA A 421 4.75 18.11 22.99
CA ALA A 421 3.57 17.67 23.72
C ALA A 421 3.91 17.28 25.17
N LEU A 422 4.96 16.49 25.38
CA LEU A 422 5.39 16.07 26.72
C LEU A 422 5.81 17.25 27.59
N ARG A 423 6.56 18.22 27.05
CA ARG A 423 6.93 19.43 27.81
C ARG A 423 5.69 20.22 28.23
N LYS A 424 4.69 20.33 27.35
CA LYS A 424 3.42 20.99 27.68
C LYS A 424 2.64 20.20 28.73
N LEU A 425 2.56 18.87 28.65
CA LEU A 425 1.93 18.03 29.67
C LEU A 425 2.61 18.16 31.03
N LYS A 426 3.96 18.14 31.07
CA LYS A 426 4.74 18.31 32.31
C LYS A 426 4.48 19.67 32.98
N SER A 427 4.24 20.72 32.20
CA SER A 427 3.84 22.05 32.74
C SER A 427 2.48 22.05 33.44
N SER A 428 1.68 21.00 33.25
CA SER A 428 0.39 20.78 33.91
C SER A 428 0.41 19.51 34.78
N GLU A 429 1.61 19.12 35.27
CA GLU A 429 1.82 17.97 36.16
C GLU A 429 1.31 16.63 35.61
N ARG A 430 1.25 16.49 34.27
CA ARG A 430 0.86 15.27 33.57
C ARG A 430 2.08 14.61 32.91
N GLU A 431 2.07 13.29 32.87
CA GLU A 431 3.11 12.48 32.25
C GLU A 431 2.62 11.79 30.98
N ALA A 432 3.54 11.41 30.10
CA ALA A 432 3.25 10.61 28.93
C ALA A 432 4.41 9.70 28.53
N ARG A 433 4.09 8.65 27.80
CA ARG A 433 5.04 7.76 27.11
C ARG A 433 4.70 7.68 25.64
N PHE A 434 5.72 7.64 24.79
CA PHE A 434 5.58 7.47 23.36
C PHE A 434 6.16 6.14 22.92
N TYR A 435 5.34 5.31 22.29
CA TYR A 435 5.75 4.05 21.68
C TYR A 435 5.78 4.23 20.17
N GLN A 436 6.99 4.34 19.62
CA GLN A 436 7.22 4.40 18.17
C GLN A 436 7.55 3.00 17.65
N ILE A 437 6.65 2.43 16.87
CA ILE A 437 6.82 1.17 16.18
C ILE A 437 7.23 1.46 14.73
N THR A 438 8.42 1.04 14.35
CA THR A 438 9.00 1.31 13.03
C THR A 438 9.39 0.00 12.37
N ALA A 439 8.73 -0.40 11.30
CA ALA A 439 9.12 -1.59 10.53
C ALA A 439 10.28 -1.27 9.58
N PRO A 440 11.32 -2.12 9.45
CA PRO A 440 12.39 -1.94 8.48
C PRO A 440 11.85 -1.83 7.04
N SER A 441 12.54 -1.07 6.20
CA SER A 441 12.15 -0.88 4.79
C SER A 441 13.36 -0.54 3.94
N ARG A 442 13.47 -1.20 2.78
CA ARG A 442 14.49 -0.92 1.74
C ARG A 442 15.91 -0.80 2.32
N SER A 443 16.31 -1.74 3.17
CA SER A 443 17.55 -1.66 3.98
C SER A 443 18.85 -1.57 3.17
N GLU A 444 18.82 -1.92 1.88
CA GLU A 444 19.96 -1.76 0.95
C GLU A 444 20.11 -0.35 0.39
N ASN A 445 19.08 0.50 0.51
CA ASN A 445 19.11 1.86 -0.03
C ASN A 445 19.81 2.82 0.97
N PRO A 446 20.84 3.58 0.54
CA PRO A 446 21.60 4.47 1.41
C PRO A 446 20.76 5.54 2.14
N ASP A 447 19.71 6.06 1.52
CA ASP A 447 18.86 7.09 2.14
C ASP A 447 18.07 6.52 3.32
N TYR A 448 17.68 5.25 3.23
CA TYR A 448 16.97 4.53 4.29
C TYR A 448 17.92 4.17 5.44
N GLN A 449 19.14 3.75 5.12
CA GLN A 449 20.20 3.53 6.12
C GLN A 449 20.53 4.83 6.87
N ASN A 450 20.61 5.96 6.16
CA ASN A 450 20.81 7.27 6.76
C ASN A 450 19.63 7.65 7.68
N LEU A 451 18.38 7.50 7.21
CA LEU A 451 17.20 7.75 8.05
C LEU A 451 17.22 6.92 9.33
N HIS A 452 17.48 5.61 9.23
CA HIS A 452 17.57 4.71 10.38
C HIS A 452 18.60 5.22 11.40
N THR A 453 19.82 5.50 10.93
CA THR A 453 20.93 6.00 11.75
C THR A 453 20.58 7.33 12.42
N VAL A 454 19.93 8.25 11.70
CA VAL A 454 19.52 9.55 12.24
C VAL A 454 18.39 9.38 13.27
N LEU A 455 17.45 8.48 13.02
CA LEU A 455 16.32 8.18 13.91
C LEU A 455 16.79 7.63 15.25
N GLU A 456 17.65 6.60 15.26
CA GLU A 456 18.20 6.01 16.49
C GLU A 456 18.93 7.06 17.34
N LYS A 457 19.78 7.87 16.70
CA LYS A 457 20.50 8.96 17.38
C LYS A 457 19.54 9.99 17.96
N GLU A 458 18.46 10.32 17.24
CA GLU A 458 17.49 11.32 17.71
C GLU A 458 16.67 10.79 18.89
N VAL A 459 16.28 9.51 18.91
CA VAL A 459 15.60 8.88 20.06
C VAL A 459 16.45 9.00 21.32
N VAL A 460 17.73 8.61 21.26
CA VAL A 460 18.66 8.70 22.41
C VAL A 460 18.81 10.15 22.88
N LYS A 461 19.02 11.07 21.95
CA LYS A 461 19.17 12.51 22.23
C LYS A 461 17.91 13.08 22.89
N MET A 462 16.73 12.75 22.38
CA MET A 462 15.46 13.26 22.92
C MET A 462 15.14 12.70 24.29
N ASN A 463 15.35 11.40 24.53
CA ASN A 463 15.19 10.80 25.86
C ASN A 463 16.08 11.49 26.89
N ARG A 464 17.37 11.72 26.56
CA ARG A 464 18.29 12.49 27.41
C ARG A 464 17.76 13.90 27.70
N SER A 465 17.26 14.60 26.69
CA SER A 465 16.72 15.96 26.85
C SER A 465 15.43 16.02 27.67
N LEU A 466 14.61 14.97 27.67
CA LEU A 466 13.30 14.94 28.32
C LEU A 466 13.35 14.38 29.75
N GLY A 467 14.48 13.76 30.13
CA GLY A 467 14.72 13.14 31.42
C GLY A 467 14.05 11.77 31.52
N GLY A 468 14.85 10.70 31.54
CA GLY A 468 14.39 9.32 31.59
C GLY A 468 14.22 8.69 30.20
N GLU A 469 13.25 7.79 30.07
CA GLU A 469 12.93 7.07 28.83
C GLU A 469 11.46 7.30 28.40
N PRO A 470 11.07 8.55 28.07
CA PRO A 470 9.72 8.82 27.62
C PRO A 470 9.40 8.32 26.21
N ILE A 471 10.41 8.01 25.39
CA ILE A 471 10.27 7.46 24.05
C ILE A 471 10.82 6.03 24.03
N ILE A 472 9.95 5.06 23.72
CA ILE A 472 10.28 3.66 23.48
C ILE A 472 10.18 3.43 21.98
N HIS A 473 11.30 3.09 21.33
CA HIS A 473 11.35 2.79 19.90
C HIS A 473 11.54 1.29 19.70
N VAL A 474 10.63 0.67 18.94
CA VAL A 474 10.70 -0.71 18.44
C VAL A 474 11.01 -0.62 16.96
N ASP A 475 12.19 -1.07 16.54
CA ASP A 475 12.75 -0.95 15.19
C ASP A 475 12.54 -2.19 14.30
N GLU A 476 11.99 -3.27 14.87
CA GLU A 476 11.59 -4.50 14.16
C GLU A 476 10.15 -4.46 13.63
N GLY A 477 9.37 -3.44 14.00
CA GLY A 477 7.93 -3.37 13.73
C GLY A 477 7.10 -4.27 14.65
N ILE A 478 5.80 -4.36 14.38
CA ILE A 478 4.89 -5.31 15.03
C ILE A 478 4.00 -5.93 13.93
N PRO A 479 3.97 -7.26 13.77
CA PRO A 479 3.18 -7.90 12.74
C PRO A 479 1.68 -7.87 13.07
N ALA A 480 0.85 -8.07 12.04
CA ALA A 480 -0.58 -8.33 12.26
C ALA A 480 -0.77 -9.70 12.92
N PRO A 481 -1.73 -9.86 13.84
CA PRO A 481 -2.74 -8.88 14.27
C PRO A 481 -2.29 -7.95 15.41
N GLN A 482 -1.07 -8.09 15.91
CA GLN A 482 -0.60 -7.37 17.10
C GLN A 482 -0.48 -5.86 16.87
N ASN A 483 -0.27 -5.39 15.64
CA ASN A 483 -0.32 -3.98 15.29
C ASN A 483 -1.68 -3.33 15.59
N TYR A 484 -2.79 -3.99 15.25
CA TYR A 484 -4.14 -3.50 15.54
C TYR A 484 -4.41 -3.46 17.04
N ARG A 485 -3.93 -4.48 17.76
CA ARG A 485 -4.05 -4.55 19.22
C ARG A 485 -3.16 -3.53 19.93
N PHE A 486 -2.00 -3.19 19.37
CA PHE A 486 -1.18 -2.07 19.84
C PHE A 486 -1.92 -0.74 19.68
N MET A 487 -2.49 -0.49 18.50
CA MET A 487 -3.28 0.73 18.24
C MET A 487 -4.47 0.88 19.19
N LYS A 488 -5.14 -0.22 19.57
CA LYS A 488 -6.22 -0.24 20.57
C LYS A 488 -5.78 0.34 21.94
N GLU A 489 -4.51 0.18 22.31
CA GLU A 489 -3.93 0.63 23.57
C GLU A 489 -3.40 2.08 23.56
N VAL A 490 -3.48 2.79 22.43
CA VAL A 490 -2.94 4.14 22.26
C VAL A 490 -4.01 5.21 22.48
N ASP A 491 -3.72 6.16 23.37
CA ASP A 491 -4.60 7.31 23.68
C ASP A 491 -4.47 8.42 22.63
N VAL A 492 -3.26 8.62 22.09
CA VAL A 492 -2.97 9.62 21.06
C VAL A 492 -2.11 9.00 19.95
N MET A 493 -2.73 8.72 18.81
CA MET A 493 -2.02 8.17 17.66
C MET A 493 -1.45 9.30 16.81
N LEU A 494 -0.14 9.29 16.60
CA LEU A 494 0.57 10.25 15.77
C LEU A 494 0.82 9.66 14.38
N VAL A 495 -0.03 10.00 13.43
CA VAL A 495 0.14 9.69 12.00
C VAL A 495 0.59 10.97 11.30
N THR A 496 1.92 11.14 11.23
CA THR A 496 2.53 12.42 10.86
C THR A 496 3.41 12.37 9.60
N PRO A 497 2.96 11.74 8.48
CA PRO A 497 3.73 11.79 7.24
C PRO A 497 3.92 13.24 6.76
N LEU A 498 5.04 13.49 6.08
CA LEU A 498 5.28 14.72 5.34
C LEU A 498 4.33 14.83 4.15
N GLU A 499 4.18 13.72 3.41
CA GLU A 499 3.18 13.48 2.38
C GLU A 499 3.04 11.97 2.20
N ASP A 500 1.85 11.47 1.85
CA ASP A 500 1.57 10.05 1.72
C ASP A 500 0.34 9.81 0.85
N GLY A 501 0.41 8.88 -0.12
CA GLY A 501 -0.66 8.70 -1.10
C GLY A 501 -2.00 8.29 -0.46
N MET A 502 -1.93 7.31 0.42
CA MET A 502 -2.95 7.01 1.43
C MET A 502 -2.21 6.65 2.71
N ASN A 503 -2.79 6.88 3.89
CA ASN A 503 -2.20 6.39 5.14
C ASN A 503 -3.19 5.45 5.82
N LEU A 504 -3.02 4.14 5.56
CA LEU A 504 -3.94 3.12 6.07
C LEU A 504 -3.88 2.99 7.60
N VAL A 505 -2.74 3.30 8.23
CA VAL A 505 -2.57 3.28 9.69
C VAL A 505 -3.57 4.21 10.38
N ALA A 506 -3.90 5.35 9.77
CA ALA A 506 -4.95 6.24 10.28
C ALA A 506 -6.31 5.55 10.38
N PHE A 507 -6.72 4.82 9.33
CA PHE A 507 -7.99 4.10 9.30
C PHE A 507 -7.96 2.86 10.21
N GLU A 508 -6.84 2.14 10.25
CA GLU A 508 -6.63 1.00 11.15
C GLU A 508 -6.73 1.43 12.62
N TYR A 509 -6.16 2.59 12.97
CA TYR A 509 -6.29 3.17 14.30
C TYR A 509 -7.74 3.49 14.65
N ILE A 510 -8.48 4.15 13.74
CA ILE A 510 -9.91 4.46 13.96
C ILE A 510 -10.71 3.18 14.23
N LEU A 511 -10.54 2.14 13.41
CA LEU A 511 -11.22 0.86 13.60
C LEU A 511 -10.79 0.14 14.89
N SER A 512 -9.52 0.24 15.29
CA SER A 512 -9.01 -0.37 16.52
C SER A 512 -9.71 0.12 17.79
N GLN A 513 -10.34 1.30 17.74
CA GLN A 513 -11.07 1.90 18.86
C GLN A 513 -12.55 1.51 18.92
N LYS A 514 -13.08 0.78 17.91
CA LYS A 514 -14.53 0.48 17.77
C LYS A 514 -15.14 -0.09 19.05
N TYR A 515 -14.52 -1.12 19.61
CA TYR A 515 -15.03 -1.86 20.77
C TYR A 515 -14.66 -1.25 22.13
N LYS A 516 -14.03 -0.07 22.15
CA LYS A 516 -13.78 0.67 23.41
C LYS A 516 -14.98 1.55 23.72
N ARG A 517 -15.22 1.77 25.02
CA ARG A 517 -16.25 2.74 25.45
C ARG A 517 -15.89 4.14 24.94
N PRO A 518 -16.85 4.98 24.53
CA PRO A 518 -16.56 6.29 23.94
C PRO A 518 -15.60 7.16 24.76
N GLU A 519 -15.70 7.13 26.09
CA GLU A 519 -14.84 7.87 27.02
C GLU A 519 -13.39 7.33 27.09
N GLU A 520 -13.17 6.08 26.71
CA GLU A 520 -11.87 5.39 26.73
C GLU A 520 -11.16 5.40 25.37
N ARG A 521 -11.82 5.85 24.31
CA ARG A 521 -11.20 5.92 22.97
C ARG A 521 -10.02 6.87 22.99
N GLY A 522 -9.10 6.68 22.06
CA GLY A 522 -8.07 7.69 21.82
C GLY A 522 -8.50 8.75 20.81
N MET A 523 -7.54 9.57 20.39
CA MET A 523 -7.69 10.56 19.32
C MET A 523 -6.56 10.41 18.30
N LEU A 524 -6.84 10.82 17.06
CA LEU A 524 -5.91 10.72 15.94
C LEU A 524 -5.32 12.10 15.62
N VAL A 525 -4.00 12.24 15.71
CA VAL A 525 -3.26 13.39 15.19
C VAL A 525 -2.78 13.04 13.79
N LEU A 526 -3.28 13.77 12.79
CA LEU A 526 -3.14 13.41 11.38
C LEU A 526 -2.50 14.53 10.56
N SER A 527 -1.47 14.18 9.80
CA SER A 527 -0.76 15.07 8.87
C SER A 527 -1.16 14.81 7.41
N THR A 528 -0.57 15.58 6.50
CA THR A 528 -0.72 15.52 5.04
C THR A 528 -0.59 14.10 4.50
N SER A 529 -1.73 13.55 4.08
CA SER A 529 -1.87 12.22 3.50
C SER A 529 -3.21 12.11 2.76
N GLY A 530 -3.37 11.11 1.89
CA GLY A 530 -4.69 10.77 1.32
C GLY A 530 -5.77 10.55 2.38
N ALA A 531 -5.43 9.91 3.50
CA ALA A 531 -6.37 9.69 4.61
C ALA A 531 -6.85 11.03 5.20
N SER A 532 -5.95 12.00 5.35
CA SER A 532 -6.32 13.34 5.82
C SER A 532 -7.25 14.07 4.85
N ARG A 533 -7.02 13.92 3.54
CA ARG A 533 -7.84 14.53 2.49
C ARG A 533 -9.25 13.93 2.47
N VAL A 534 -9.35 12.60 2.49
CA VAL A 534 -10.62 11.87 2.56
C VAL A 534 -11.43 12.27 3.80
N LEU A 535 -10.81 12.33 4.98
CA LEU A 535 -11.51 12.70 6.20
C LEU A 535 -11.95 14.17 6.21
N LYS A 536 -11.13 15.09 5.69
CA LYS A 536 -11.47 16.52 5.57
C LYS A 536 -12.62 16.74 4.61
N GLU A 537 -12.59 16.07 3.45
CA GLU A 537 -13.65 16.16 2.44
C GLU A 537 -15.02 15.75 2.99
N ARG A 538 -15.03 14.76 3.89
CA ARG A 538 -16.23 14.31 4.61
C ARG A 538 -16.60 15.16 5.83
N GLY A 539 -15.80 16.18 6.16
CA GLY A 539 -16.07 17.12 7.24
C GLY A 539 -15.74 16.60 8.65
N PHE A 540 -14.93 15.54 8.76
CA PHE A 540 -14.42 15.09 10.05
C PHE A 540 -13.34 16.03 10.59
N GLY A 541 -13.31 16.25 11.89
CA GLY A 541 -12.35 17.16 12.52
C GLY A 541 -12.23 16.96 14.03
N GLU A 542 -11.91 18.02 14.77
CA GLU A 542 -11.64 17.95 16.22
C GLU A 542 -12.83 17.39 17.03
N LYS A 543 -14.06 17.67 16.59
CA LYS A 543 -15.30 17.12 17.17
C LYS A 543 -15.42 15.59 17.03
N ASP A 544 -14.70 15.01 16.07
CA ASP A 544 -14.68 13.58 15.76
C ASP A 544 -13.40 12.91 16.26
N GLY A 545 -12.57 13.63 17.03
CA GLY A 545 -11.29 13.12 17.52
C GLY A 545 -10.17 13.15 16.50
N ILE A 546 -10.30 13.91 15.40
CA ILE A 546 -9.29 14.05 14.35
C ILE A 546 -8.61 15.42 14.42
N ILE A 547 -7.31 15.43 14.71
CA ILE A 547 -6.51 16.64 14.92
C ILE A 547 -5.54 16.82 13.77
N TYR A 548 -5.88 17.68 12.82
CA TYR A 548 -5.00 17.98 11.68
C TYR A 548 -3.82 18.86 12.09
N VAL A 549 -2.61 18.44 11.71
CA VAL A 549 -1.36 19.14 12.04
C VAL A 549 -0.43 19.29 10.83
N ASN A 550 0.52 20.22 10.93
CA ASN A 550 1.64 20.32 10.00
C ASN A 550 2.91 19.76 10.67
N PRO A 551 3.56 18.73 10.10
CA PRO A 551 4.66 18.02 10.74
C PRO A 551 5.94 18.85 10.76
N ILE A 552 6.09 19.81 9.83
CA ILE A 552 7.22 20.75 9.78
C ILE A 552 7.12 21.83 10.88
N LYS A 553 5.97 21.95 11.55
CA LYS A 553 5.77 22.83 12.71
C LYS A 553 5.55 22.03 13.99
N PRO A 554 6.56 21.29 14.48
CA PRO A 554 6.39 20.30 15.53
C PRO A 554 5.91 20.89 16.87
N LYS A 555 6.30 22.13 17.20
CA LYS A 555 5.82 22.83 18.39
C LYS A 555 4.31 23.07 18.34
N GLU A 556 3.83 23.68 17.26
CA GLU A 556 2.41 23.99 17.07
C GLU A 556 1.58 22.71 17.07
N ALA A 557 2.05 21.67 16.37
CA ALA A 557 1.41 20.36 16.33
C ALA A 557 1.33 19.69 17.71
N GLY A 558 2.43 19.71 18.48
CA GLY A 558 2.46 19.13 19.83
C GLY A 558 1.57 19.87 20.82
N GLU A 559 1.54 21.21 20.77
CA GLU A 559 0.67 22.03 21.60
C GLU A 559 -0.81 21.82 21.26
N LYS A 560 -1.16 21.76 19.97
CA LYS A 560 -2.52 21.49 19.50
C LYS A 560 -3.02 20.11 19.94
N ALA A 561 -2.15 19.09 19.88
CA ALA A 561 -2.49 17.76 20.39
C ALA A 561 -2.80 17.81 21.90
N VAL A 562 -1.97 18.46 22.71
CA VAL A 562 -2.22 18.55 24.16
C VAL A 562 -3.48 19.35 24.49
N GLU A 563 -3.77 20.41 23.74
CA GLU A 563 -5.01 21.17 23.89
C GLU A 563 -6.25 20.30 23.63
N ALA A 564 -6.28 19.59 22.50
CA ALA A 564 -7.37 18.68 22.15
C ALA A 564 -7.52 17.56 23.20
N LEU A 565 -6.41 16.99 23.68
CA LEU A 565 -6.42 16.01 24.75
C LEU A 565 -7.02 16.58 26.04
N GLY A 566 -6.69 17.84 26.38
CA GLY A 566 -7.22 18.55 27.54
C GLY A 566 -8.72 18.83 27.46
N LYS A 567 -9.25 19.06 26.25
CA LYS A 567 -10.70 19.19 25.98
C LYS A 567 -11.45 17.85 26.03
N GLY A 568 -10.73 16.73 26.15
CA GLY A 568 -11.33 15.40 26.11
C GLY A 568 -11.76 15.00 24.70
N CYS A 569 -11.06 15.44 23.65
CA CYS A 569 -11.30 14.98 22.27
C CYS A 569 -11.10 13.46 22.16
N ARG A 570 -12.04 12.78 21.52
CA ARG A 570 -12.11 11.32 21.39
C ARG A 570 -12.68 10.96 20.03
N LEU A 571 -12.28 9.82 19.47
CA LEU A 571 -12.86 9.32 18.23
C LEU A 571 -14.37 9.10 18.37
N SER A 572 -15.16 9.76 17.51
CA SER A 572 -16.61 9.68 17.52
C SER A 572 -17.12 8.38 16.88
N GLU A 573 -18.35 7.98 17.19
CA GLU A 573 -19.00 6.89 16.45
C GLU A 573 -19.10 7.20 14.95
N ASN A 574 -19.38 8.45 14.59
CA ASN A 574 -19.59 8.85 13.20
C ASN A 574 -18.38 8.55 12.31
N VAL A 575 -17.16 8.85 12.80
CA VAL A 575 -15.95 8.57 12.01
C VAL A 575 -15.65 7.08 11.97
N ILE A 576 -15.92 6.33 13.04
CA ILE A 576 -15.75 4.87 13.07
C ILE A 576 -16.70 4.20 12.09
N ASP A 577 -17.99 4.55 12.15
CA ASP A 577 -19.03 4.06 11.24
C ASP A 577 -18.72 4.35 9.78
N TYR A 578 -18.20 5.55 9.49
CA TYR A 578 -17.79 5.92 8.14
C TYR A 578 -16.65 5.04 7.64
N ILE A 579 -15.59 4.85 8.43
CA ILE A 579 -14.46 4.00 8.02
C ILE A 579 -14.92 2.54 7.84
N GLU A 580 -15.73 2.03 8.75
CA GLU A 580 -16.24 0.65 8.69
C GLU A 580 -17.10 0.38 7.43
N LYS A 581 -17.98 1.31 7.07
CA LYS A 581 -18.93 1.13 5.98
C LYS A 581 -18.35 1.51 4.63
N GLU A 582 -17.60 2.61 4.56
CA GLU A 582 -17.22 3.22 3.29
C GLU A 582 -15.80 2.91 2.86
N ARG A 583 -14.89 2.53 3.78
CA ARG A 583 -13.46 2.32 3.48
C ARG A 583 -13.10 0.85 3.44
N ARG A 584 -13.88 0.05 2.70
CA ARG A 584 -13.61 -1.36 2.43
C ARG A 584 -12.77 -1.53 1.17
N VAL A 585 -11.78 -2.41 1.24
CA VAL A 585 -10.90 -2.67 0.10
C VAL A 585 -11.60 -3.45 -1.01
N ASP A 586 -12.52 -4.34 -0.67
CA ASP A 586 -13.31 -5.09 -1.66
C ASP A 586 -14.15 -4.13 -2.52
N ASP A 587 -14.87 -3.20 -1.89
CA ASP A 587 -15.64 -2.16 -2.59
C ASP A 587 -14.76 -1.25 -3.44
N TRP A 588 -13.55 -0.92 -2.95
CA TRP A 588 -12.59 -0.13 -3.72
C TRP A 588 -12.15 -0.86 -4.99
N ALA A 589 -11.86 -2.15 -4.89
CA ALA A 589 -11.40 -2.93 -6.02
C ALA A 589 -12.52 -3.14 -7.05
N GLU A 590 -13.73 -3.48 -6.60
CA GLU A 590 -14.91 -3.60 -7.47
C GLU A 590 -15.14 -2.31 -8.26
N LYS A 591 -15.13 -1.15 -7.57
CA LYS A 591 -15.30 0.16 -8.23
C LYS A 591 -14.22 0.46 -9.26
N ASN A 592 -12.97 0.07 -9.03
CA ASN A 592 -11.89 0.28 -10.01
C ASN A 592 -12.05 -0.66 -11.21
N ILE A 593 -12.35 -1.94 -10.99
CA ILE A 593 -12.55 -2.91 -12.08
C ILE A 593 -13.77 -2.51 -12.93
N ASP A 594 -14.87 -2.11 -12.30
CA ASP A 594 -16.05 -1.59 -12.97
C ASP A 594 -15.72 -0.34 -13.80
N ALA A 595 -14.89 0.57 -13.28
CA ALA A 595 -14.44 1.74 -14.04
C ALA A 595 -13.59 1.34 -15.26
N ILE A 596 -12.67 0.38 -15.11
CA ILE A 596 -11.84 -0.15 -16.19
C ILE A 596 -12.69 -0.80 -17.30
N LEU A 597 -13.69 -1.60 -16.93
CA LEU A 597 -14.57 -2.30 -17.88
C LEU A 597 -15.52 -1.35 -18.63
N ASN A 598 -15.93 -0.25 -17.99
CA ASN A 598 -16.98 0.63 -18.52
C ASN A 598 -16.48 1.95 -19.12
N CYS A 599 -15.22 2.34 -18.90
CA CYS A 599 -14.64 3.59 -19.42
C CYS A 599 -14.71 3.71 -20.95
N ARG A 600 -14.65 2.60 -21.69
CA ARG A 600 -14.74 2.59 -23.17
C ARG A 600 -16.16 2.70 -23.71
N LYS A 601 -17.19 2.47 -22.88
CA LYS A 601 -18.60 2.35 -23.32
C LYS A 601 -19.34 3.70 -23.34
N ALA A 602 -18.72 4.76 -22.83
CA ALA A 602 -19.27 6.11 -22.89
C ALA A 602 -18.89 6.78 -24.22
N THR A 603 -19.62 6.46 -25.29
CA THR A 603 -19.68 7.31 -26.50
C THR A 603 -21.09 7.33 -27.08
#